data_AF-A0A956F0D4-F1
#
_entry.id   AF-A0A956F0D4-F1
#
_cell.length_a   1.000
_cell.length_b   1.000
_cell.length_c   1.000
_cell.angle_alpha   90.00
_cell.angle_beta   90.00
_cell.angle_gamma   90.00
#
_symmetry.space_group_name_H-M   'P 1'
#
loop_
_entity.id
_entity.type
_entity.pdbx_description
1 polymer ?
#
loop_
_entity_poly.entity_id
_entity_poly.type
_entity_poly.pdbx_seq_one_letter_code
_entity_poly.pdbx_strand_id
1 'polypeptide(L)'
;MPIDLRSDTVTQPSAAMRDAIAKAPLGDDVYAEDPSVNELQNDVAKLLGKEAALFVPSGTMSNQLALMAQTERGDEVVIGERAHCAWFESGAAAALSGVQFATAGSGGLFTADEFKAAVKPSSYYLPRTSLVAVENTHNASGGRVFPLKDVVAIAEAAHSLGLKLHL
;
A
#
# COMPACT_ATOMS: atom_id res chain seq x y z
N MET A 1 14.07 -30.98 3.28
CA MET A 1 13.69 -29.84 2.41
C MET A 1 14.94 -29.04 2.12
N PRO A 2 15.12 -28.51 0.90
CA PRO A 2 16.21 -27.57 0.61
C PRO A 2 16.02 -26.28 1.43
N ILE A 3 17.13 -25.60 1.71
CA ILE A 3 17.09 -24.24 2.28
C ILE A 3 16.63 -23.30 1.17
N ASP A 4 15.52 -22.59 1.39
CA ASP A 4 14.92 -21.68 0.41
C ASP A 4 15.05 -20.22 0.89
N LEU A 5 15.84 -19.43 0.15
CA LEU A 5 16.10 -18.02 0.43
C LEU A 5 15.51 -17.09 -0.63
N ARG A 6 14.54 -17.57 -1.43
CA ARG A 6 13.95 -16.79 -2.53
C ARG A 6 13.05 -15.66 -2.05
N SER A 7 12.26 -15.91 -1.00
CA SER A 7 11.25 -14.98 -0.47
C SER A 7 10.72 -15.48 0.88
N ASP A 8 10.21 -14.59 1.72
CA ASP A 8 9.43 -14.94 2.92
C ASP A 8 8.03 -15.46 2.59
N THR A 9 7.53 -15.19 1.38
CA THR A 9 6.24 -15.71 0.88
C THR A 9 6.18 -17.24 0.73
N VAL A 10 7.31 -17.95 0.85
CA VAL A 10 7.34 -19.44 0.81
C VAL A 10 6.94 -20.09 2.14
N THR A 11 6.74 -19.29 3.19
CA THR A 11 6.31 -19.75 4.51
C THR A 11 5.09 -20.66 4.44
N GLN A 12 5.05 -21.67 5.31
CA GLN A 12 3.94 -22.62 5.40
C GLN A 12 3.22 -22.45 6.74
N PRO A 13 1.88 -22.62 6.78
CA PRO A 13 1.13 -22.56 8.04
C PRO A 13 1.68 -23.54 9.07
N SER A 14 1.93 -23.03 10.27
CA SER A 14 2.31 -23.84 11.44
C SER A 14 1.19 -24.79 11.85
N ALA A 15 1.48 -25.79 12.68
CA ALA A 15 0.45 -26.70 13.19
C ALA A 15 -0.68 -25.96 13.93
N ALA A 16 -0.33 -24.96 14.75
CA ALA A 16 -1.31 -24.14 15.46
C ALA A 16 -2.17 -23.31 14.49
N MET A 17 -1.57 -22.74 13.44
CA MET A 17 -2.32 -21.99 12.42
C MET A 17 -3.28 -22.91 11.65
N ARG A 18 -2.87 -24.13 11.30
CA ARG A 18 -3.74 -25.12 10.63
C ARG A 18 -4.92 -25.52 11.50
N ASP A 19 -4.69 -25.71 12.80
CA ASP A 19 -5.73 -26.03 13.77
C ASP A 19 -6.73 -24.86 13.93
N ALA A 20 -6.23 -23.63 14.02
CA ALA A 20 -7.07 -22.43 14.08
C ALA A 20 -7.94 -22.27 12.82
N ILE A 21 -7.35 -22.42 11.62
CA ILE A 21 -8.08 -22.36 10.35
C ILE A 21 -9.18 -23.44 10.30
N ALA A 22 -8.88 -24.67 10.71
CA ALA A 22 -9.84 -25.77 10.66
C ALA A 22 -11.01 -25.60 11.64
N LYS A 23 -10.84 -24.80 12.69
CA LYS A 23 -11.83 -24.57 13.76
C LYS A 23 -12.49 -23.19 13.70
N ALA A 24 -12.07 -22.32 12.78
CA ALA A 24 -12.56 -20.96 12.67
C ALA A 24 -14.09 -20.95 12.45
N PRO A 25 -14.85 -20.13 13.21
CA PRO A 25 -16.25 -19.88 12.88
C PRO A 25 -16.31 -19.10 11.56
N LEU A 26 -17.10 -19.57 10.61
CA LEU A 26 -17.22 -18.98 9.28
C LEU A 26 -18.64 -18.47 9.04
N GLY A 27 -18.76 -17.55 8.10
CA GLY A 27 -20.03 -17.02 7.61
C GLY A 27 -19.90 -16.51 6.17
N ASP A 28 -20.95 -15.85 5.68
CA ASP A 28 -20.89 -15.19 4.38
C ASP A 28 -20.34 -13.76 4.54
N ASP A 29 -19.11 -13.55 4.09
CA ASP A 29 -18.44 -12.25 4.17
C ASP A 29 -19.12 -11.15 3.34
N VAL A 30 -19.85 -11.50 2.26
CA VAL A 30 -20.60 -10.52 1.47
C VAL A 30 -21.71 -9.88 2.30
N TYR A 31 -22.28 -10.63 3.24
CA TYR A 31 -23.27 -10.14 4.19
C TYR A 31 -22.65 -9.63 5.51
N ALA A 32 -21.32 -9.59 5.60
CA ALA A 32 -20.55 -9.29 6.81
C ALA A 32 -20.86 -10.24 7.98
N GLU A 33 -21.20 -11.49 7.68
CA GLU A 33 -21.60 -12.50 8.67
C GLU A 33 -20.45 -13.44 9.08
N ASP A 34 -19.26 -13.32 8.48
CA ASP A 34 -18.10 -14.12 8.88
C ASP A 34 -17.46 -13.58 10.17
N PRO A 35 -17.57 -14.29 11.32
CA PRO A 35 -17.08 -13.77 12.59
C PRO A 35 -15.56 -13.67 12.63
N SER A 36 -14.85 -14.57 11.96
CA SER A 36 -13.39 -14.60 11.95
C SER A 36 -12.81 -13.44 11.14
N VAL A 37 -13.42 -13.12 9.98
CA VAL A 37 -13.03 -11.95 9.18
C VAL A 37 -13.34 -10.65 9.93
N ASN A 38 -14.51 -10.55 10.54
CA ASN A 38 -14.89 -9.38 11.33
C ASN A 38 -13.95 -9.12 12.51
N GLU A 39 -13.58 -10.17 13.26
CA GLU A 39 -12.61 -10.06 14.36
C GLU A 39 -11.24 -9.58 13.84
N LEU A 40 -10.73 -10.19 12.77
CA LEU A 40 -9.46 -9.78 12.15
C LEU A 40 -9.47 -8.30 11.74
N GLN A 41 -10.52 -7.85 11.05
CA GLN A 41 -10.62 -6.45 10.60
C GLN A 41 -10.69 -5.48 11.78
N ASN A 42 -11.46 -5.80 12.82
CA ASN A 42 -11.58 -4.97 14.01
C ASN A 42 -10.24 -4.87 14.78
N ASP A 43 -9.54 -5.99 14.93
CA ASP A 43 -8.25 -6.04 15.60
C ASP A 43 -7.18 -5.24 14.84
N VAL A 44 -7.13 -5.36 13.51
CA VAL A 44 -6.20 -4.61 12.66
C VAL A 44 -6.52 -3.11 12.68
N ALA A 45 -7.80 -2.73 12.58
CA ALA A 45 -8.22 -1.33 12.66
C ALA A 45 -7.79 -0.71 14.00
N LYS A 46 -8.04 -1.41 15.11
CA LYS A 46 -7.63 -0.99 16.46
C LYS A 46 -6.11 -0.90 16.59
N LEU A 47 -5.37 -1.91 16.10
CA LEU A 47 -3.91 -1.96 16.15
C LEU A 47 -3.27 -0.77 15.43
N LEU A 48 -3.83 -0.38 14.28
CA LEU A 48 -3.33 0.71 13.45
C LEU A 48 -3.94 2.07 13.79
N GLY A 49 -4.85 2.14 14.77
CA GLY A 49 -5.57 3.35 15.12
C GLY A 49 -6.41 3.91 13.97
N LYS A 50 -7.01 3.03 13.15
CA LYS A 50 -7.90 3.37 12.03
C LYS A 50 -9.35 3.03 12.38
N GLU A 51 -10.26 3.70 11.71
CA GLU A 51 -11.71 3.52 11.91
C GLU A 51 -12.20 2.17 11.38
N ALA A 52 -11.56 1.62 10.35
CA ALA A 52 -11.91 0.36 9.72
C ALA A 52 -10.68 -0.31 9.09
N ALA A 53 -10.81 -1.60 8.78
CA ALA A 53 -9.88 -2.38 7.96
C ALA A 53 -10.68 -3.28 7.00
N LEU A 54 -10.02 -3.72 5.92
CA LEU A 54 -10.60 -4.61 4.93
C LEU A 54 -9.66 -5.79 4.68
N PHE A 55 -10.15 -7.01 4.89
CA PHE A 55 -9.41 -8.21 4.51
C PHE A 55 -9.44 -8.38 2.98
N VAL A 56 -8.29 -8.71 2.39
CA VAL A 56 -8.17 -8.94 0.95
C VAL A 56 -7.29 -10.16 0.67
N PRO A 57 -7.48 -10.87 -0.46
CA PRO A 57 -6.72 -12.07 -0.77
C PRO A 57 -5.22 -11.87 -1.04
N SER A 58 -4.78 -10.64 -1.33
CA SER A 58 -3.36 -10.36 -1.66
C SER A 58 -2.97 -8.90 -1.40
N GLY A 59 -1.66 -8.68 -1.21
CA GLY A 59 -1.09 -7.33 -1.12
C GLY A 59 -1.31 -6.50 -2.39
N THR A 60 -1.26 -7.12 -3.57
CA THR A 60 -1.62 -6.45 -4.83
C THR A 60 -3.04 -5.92 -4.79
N MET A 61 -4.03 -6.73 -4.37
CA MET A 61 -5.41 -6.24 -4.27
C MET A 61 -5.54 -5.11 -3.25
N SER A 62 -4.82 -5.17 -2.13
CA SER A 62 -4.79 -4.10 -1.13
C SER A 62 -4.32 -2.77 -1.74
N ASN A 63 -3.17 -2.77 -2.42
CA ASN A 63 -2.63 -1.58 -3.08
C ASN A 63 -3.58 -1.06 -4.16
N GLN A 64 -4.11 -1.94 -5.01
CA GLN A 64 -4.99 -1.50 -6.09
C GLN A 64 -6.31 -0.92 -5.59
N LEU A 65 -6.92 -1.49 -4.55
CA LEU A 65 -8.09 -0.89 -3.91
C LEU A 65 -7.76 0.46 -3.26
N ALA A 66 -6.61 0.57 -2.60
CA ALA A 66 -6.15 1.83 -2.01
C ALA A 66 -5.95 2.92 -3.07
N LEU A 67 -5.33 2.58 -4.21
CA LEU A 67 -5.18 3.49 -5.35
C LEU A 67 -6.54 3.89 -5.92
N MET A 68 -7.43 2.93 -6.18
CA MET A 68 -8.78 3.19 -6.70
C MET A 68 -9.61 4.08 -5.77
N ALA A 69 -9.56 3.86 -4.46
CA ALA A 69 -10.33 4.63 -3.47
C ALA A 69 -9.78 6.07 -3.26
N GLN A 70 -8.51 6.29 -3.59
CA GLN A 70 -7.83 7.54 -3.27
C GLN A 70 -7.61 8.46 -4.48
N THR A 71 -7.80 7.97 -5.69
CA THR A 71 -7.49 8.68 -6.94
C THR A 71 -8.67 8.72 -7.90
N GLU A 72 -8.56 9.59 -8.91
CA GLU A 72 -9.45 9.64 -10.08
C GLU A 72 -8.68 9.25 -11.36
N ARG A 73 -9.41 8.86 -12.41
CA ARG A 73 -8.80 8.62 -13.72
C ARG A 73 -8.06 9.85 -14.23
N GLY A 74 -6.81 9.68 -14.66
CA GLY A 74 -5.95 10.77 -15.11
C GLY A 74 -5.12 11.43 -14.00
N ASP A 75 -5.32 11.03 -12.73
CA ASP A 75 -4.46 11.45 -11.64
C ASP A 75 -3.04 10.86 -11.73
N GLU A 76 -2.15 11.46 -10.98
CA GLU A 76 -0.79 11.00 -10.74
C GLU A 76 -0.56 10.66 -9.27
N VAL A 77 0.21 9.59 -9.06
CA VAL A 77 0.65 9.12 -7.75
C VAL A 77 2.17 9.25 -7.64
N VAL A 78 2.67 9.94 -6.61
CA VAL A 78 4.11 10.01 -6.35
C VAL A 78 4.56 8.78 -5.57
N ILE A 79 5.63 8.14 -6.00
CA ILE A 79 6.18 6.91 -5.41
C ILE A 79 7.70 6.97 -5.29
N GLY A 80 8.27 6.09 -4.47
CA GLY A 80 9.70 5.81 -4.49
C GLY A 80 10.13 5.01 -5.72
N GLU A 81 11.41 5.13 -6.10
CA GLU A 81 11.99 4.34 -7.18
C GLU A 81 11.83 2.83 -6.93
N ARG A 82 11.24 2.10 -7.86
CA ARG A 82 10.99 0.65 -7.77
C ARG A 82 9.98 0.21 -6.70
N ALA A 83 9.08 1.11 -6.29
CA ALA A 83 7.96 0.77 -5.43
C ALA A 83 7.08 -0.35 -6.04
N HIS A 84 6.59 -1.24 -5.18
CA HIS A 84 5.91 -2.47 -5.52
C HIS A 84 4.63 -2.25 -6.33
N CYS A 85 3.82 -1.28 -5.90
CA CYS A 85 2.57 -0.91 -6.55
C CYS A 85 2.73 -0.46 -8.01
N ALA A 86 3.94 -0.03 -8.41
CA ALA A 86 4.25 0.34 -9.78
C ALA A 86 5.02 -0.74 -10.57
N TRP A 87 5.94 -1.45 -9.92
CA TRP A 87 6.85 -2.37 -10.62
C TRP A 87 6.40 -3.83 -10.64
N PHE A 88 5.74 -4.30 -9.58
CA PHE A 88 5.50 -5.73 -9.36
C PHE A 88 4.01 -6.11 -9.34
N GLU A 89 3.16 -5.23 -9.87
CA GLU A 89 1.70 -5.41 -9.87
C GLU A 89 1.10 -5.36 -11.29
N SER A 90 1.88 -5.82 -12.28
CA SER A 90 1.39 -6.07 -13.66
C SER A 90 0.75 -4.86 -14.35
N GLY A 91 1.13 -3.64 -13.99
CA GLY A 91 0.53 -2.41 -14.55
C GLY A 91 -0.92 -2.17 -14.09
N ALA A 92 -1.37 -2.83 -13.02
CA ALA A 92 -2.75 -2.78 -12.56
C ALA A 92 -3.24 -1.37 -12.26
N ALA A 93 -2.39 -0.49 -11.72
CA ALA A 93 -2.79 0.89 -11.40
C ALA A 93 -3.26 1.67 -12.64
N ALA A 94 -2.56 1.51 -13.77
CA ALA A 94 -2.95 2.11 -15.04
C ALA A 94 -4.23 1.46 -15.60
N ALA A 95 -4.36 0.14 -15.51
CA ALA A 95 -5.51 -0.58 -16.06
C ALA A 95 -6.80 -0.36 -15.26
N LEU A 96 -6.73 -0.40 -13.94
CA LEU A 96 -7.87 -0.39 -13.02
C LEU A 96 -8.27 1.04 -12.63
N SER A 97 -7.29 1.84 -12.20
CA SER A 97 -7.52 3.22 -11.70
C SER A 97 -7.30 4.29 -12.76
N GLY A 98 -6.59 3.98 -13.86
CA GLY A 98 -6.28 4.96 -14.89
C GLY A 98 -5.30 6.05 -14.42
N VAL A 99 -4.41 5.71 -13.50
CA VAL A 99 -3.41 6.64 -12.95
C VAL A 99 -2.02 6.40 -13.52
N GLN A 100 -1.19 7.44 -13.50
CA GLN A 100 0.24 7.34 -13.78
C GLN A 100 1.08 7.53 -12.51
N PHE A 101 2.36 7.20 -12.58
CA PHE A 101 3.30 7.35 -11.48
C PHE A 101 4.36 8.41 -11.77
N ALA A 102 4.70 9.20 -10.75
CA ALA A 102 5.91 10.02 -10.72
C ALA A 102 6.87 9.49 -9.65
N THR A 103 8.15 9.36 -10.00
CA THR A 103 9.17 8.87 -9.06
C THR A 103 9.79 10.02 -8.29
N ALA A 104 9.84 9.90 -6.96
CA ALA A 104 10.59 10.77 -6.06
C ALA A 104 11.85 10.07 -5.54
N GLY A 105 12.92 10.87 -5.37
CA GLY A 105 14.21 10.42 -4.86
C GLY A 105 14.89 9.35 -5.71
N SER A 106 15.82 8.62 -5.09
CA SER A 106 16.55 7.51 -5.71
C SER A 106 16.78 6.38 -4.70
N GLY A 107 16.80 5.14 -5.16
CA GLY A 107 16.98 3.96 -4.30
C GLY A 107 15.79 3.66 -3.39
N GLY A 108 14.57 4.07 -3.77
CA GLY A 108 13.29 3.68 -3.18
C GLY A 108 12.78 4.50 -2.00
N LEU A 109 13.68 5.16 -1.26
CA LEU A 109 13.33 6.05 -0.17
C LEU A 109 13.52 7.49 -0.64
N PHE A 110 12.70 8.41 -0.14
CA PHE A 110 12.73 9.80 -0.52
C PHE A 110 12.36 10.71 0.65
N THR A 111 12.73 11.98 0.53
CA THR A 111 12.44 13.03 1.50
C THR A 111 11.18 13.81 1.12
N ALA A 112 10.65 14.60 2.06
CA ALA A 112 9.53 15.49 1.78
C ALA A 112 9.85 16.53 0.68
N ASP A 113 11.10 16.95 0.55
CA ASP A 113 11.51 17.91 -0.48
C ASP A 113 11.56 17.26 -1.87
N GLU A 114 12.08 16.02 -1.97
CA GLU A 114 12.03 15.24 -3.21
C GLU A 114 10.59 14.91 -3.63
N PHE A 115 9.72 14.60 -2.65
CA PHE A 115 8.28 14.44 -2.89
C PHE A 115 7.67 15.74 -3.46
N LYS A 116 7.86 16.88 -2.80
CA LYS A 116 7.34 18.18 -3.27
C LYS A 116 7.86 18.55 -4.66
N ALA A 117 9.11 18.24 -4.96
CA ALA A 117 9.71 18.47 -6.27
C ALA A 117 9.08 17.61 -7.39
N ALA A 118 8.55 16.43 -7.05
CA ALA A 118 7.83 15.57 -7.99
C ALA A 118 6.36 15.99 -8.21
N VAL A 119 5.76 16.76 -7.29
CA VAL A 119 4.39 17.29 -7.43
C VAL A 119 4.33 18.31 -8.57
N LYS A 120 3.39 18.13 -9.48
CA LYS A 120 3.23 19.01 -10.65
C LYS A 120 2.42 20.26 -10.33
N PRO A 121 2.73 21.40 -10.95
CA PRO A 121 1.88 22.58 -10.86
C PRO A 121 0.53 22.31 -11.53
N SER A 122 -0.52 22.98 -11.05
CA SER A 122 -1.84 22.92 -11.68
C SER A 122 -1.79 23.51 -13.08
N SER A 123 -2.02 22.68 -14.09
CA SER A 123 -2.08 23.08 -15.49
C SER A 123 -2.93 22.10 -16.30
N TYR A 124 -3.63 22.58 -17.33
CA TYR A 124 -4.59 21.77 -18.11
C TYR A 124 -3.95 20.59 -18.87
N TYR A 125 -2.63 20.62 -19.09
CA TYR A 125 -1.88 19.59 -19.81
C TYR A 125 -1.05 18.68 -18.89
N LEU A 126 -1.06 18.93 -17.58
CA LEU A 126 -0.37 18.10 -16.59
C LEU A 126 -1.40 17.26 -15.82
N PRO A 127 -1.07 16.03 -15.40
CA PRO A 127 -1.93 15.29 -14.50
C PRO A 127 -1.99 15.98 -13.14
N ARG A 128 -3.11 15.79 -12.45
CA ARG A 128 -3.25 16.22 -11.05
C ARG A 128 -2.56 15.18 -10.16
N THR A 129 -1.52 15.58 -9.45
CA THR A 129 -1.02 14.76 -8.33
C THR A 129 -2.09 14.71 -7.25
N SER A 130 -2.52 13.52 -6.81
CA SER A 130 -3.55 13.37 -5.77
C SER A 130 -3.13 12.51 -4.58
N LEU A 131 -2.07 11.71 -4.76
CA LEU A 131 -1.62 10.72 -3.78
C LEU A 131 -0.10 10.62 -3.77
N VAL A 132 0.47 10.41 -2.58
CA VAL A 132 1.82 9.84 -2.42
C VAL A 132 1.70 8.44 -1.83
N ALA A 133 2.41 7.47 -2.39
CA ALA A 133 2.50 6.13 -1.84
C ALA A 133 3.93 5.83 -1.38
N VAL A 134 4.06 5.45 -0.12
CA VAL A 134 5.31 5.05 0.54
C VAL A 134 5.32 3.53 0.67
N GLU A 135 6.49 2.90 0.58
CA GLU A 135 6.63 1.46 0.82
C GLU A 135 7.57 1.24 2.01
N ASN A 136 7.09 0.55 3.05
CA ASN A 136 7.88 0.23 4.23
C ASN A 136 7.59 -1.19 4.73
N THR A 137 8.56 -2.11 4.74
CA THR A 137 9.95 -1.97 4.25
C THR A 137 10.04 -1.93 2.73
N HIS A 138 11.00 -1.19 2.17
CA HIS A 138 11.20 -1.13 0.72
C HIS A 138 11.97 -2.37 0.20
N ASN A 139 11.27 -3.24 -0.53
CA ASN A 139 11.77 -4.54 -0.98
C ASN A 139 12.93 -4.39 -1.96
N ALA A 140 12.78 -3.57 -3.01
CA ALA A 140 13.78 -3.46 -4.07
C ALA A 140 15.11 -2.83 -3.61
N SER A 141 15.14 -2.25 -2.42
CA SER A 141 16.36 -1.71 -1.79
C SER A 141 16.94 -2.64 -0.72
N GLY A 142 16.51 -3.90 -0.67
CA GLY A 142 16.99 -4.91 0.28
C GLY A 142 16.28 -4.89 1.63
N GLY A 143 14.98 -4.59 1.65
CA GLY A 143 14.19 -4.55 2.89
C GLY A 143 14.52 -3.36 3.78
N ARG A 144 14.89 -2.21 3.20
CA ARG A 144 15.23 -1.00 3.96
C ARG A 144 14.01 -0.45 4.67
N VAL A 145 14.20 -0.10 5.94
CA VAL A 145 13.20 0.62 6.74
C VAL A 145 13.15 2.07 6.28
N PHE A 146 11.95 2.56 5.97
CA PHE A 146 11.72 3.99 5.71
C PHE A 146 11.81 4.74 7.05
N PRO A 147 12.72 5.73 7.22
CA PRO A 147 12.83 6.43 8.48
C PRO A 147 11.52 7.12 8.85
N LEU A 148 11.03 6.89 10.07
CA LEU A 148 9.74 7.43 10.52
C LEU A 148 9.66 8.96 10.38
N LYS A 149 10.75 9.66 10.70
CA LYS A 149 10.83 11.12 10.54
C LYS A 149 10.53 11.59 9.11
N ASP A 150 10.94 10.81 8.11
CA ASP A 150 10.79 11.17 6.71
C ASP A 150 9.36 10.84 6.25
N VAL A 151 8.80 9.71 6.68
CA VAL A 151 7.38 9.37 6.44
C VAL A 151 6.44 10.43 7.04
N VAL A 152 6.70 10.87 8.27
CA VAL A 152 5.93 11.94 8.92
C VAL A 152 6.04 13.26 8.15
N ALA A 153 7.25 13.65 7.75
CA ALA A 153 7.45 14.87 6.96
C ALA A 153 6.76 14.81 5.59
N ILE A 154 6.74 13.64 4.94
CA ILE A 154 6.00 13.43 3.68
C ILE A 154 4.49 13.52 3.93
N ALA A 155 3.97 12.92 5.00
CA ALA A 155 2.56 12.98 5.35
C ALA A 155 2.11 14.43 5.60
N GLU A 156 2.88 15.20 6.37
CA GLU A 156 2.63 16.62 6.62
C GLU A 156 2.65 17.43 5.31
N ALA A 157 3.64 17.19 4.46
CA ALA A 157 3.74 17.83 3.15
C ALA A 157 2.53 17.50 2.27
N ALA A 158 2.13 16.22 2.19
CA ALA A 158 0.99 15.78 1.39
C ALA A 158 -0.30 16.46 1.88
N HIS A 159 -0.58 16.40 3.19
CA HIS A 159 -1.76 17.04 3.76
C HIS A 159 -1.78 18.55 3.56
N SER A 160 -0.62 19.23 3.66
CA SER A 160 -0.52 20.69 3.41
C SER A 160 -0.86 21.07 1.97
N LEU A 161 -0.70 20.14 1.02
CA LEU A 161 -1.03 20.29 -0.39
C LEU A 161 -2.44 19.77 -0.73
N GLY A 162 -3.20 19.28 0.27
CA GLY A 162 -4.50 18.64 0.06
C GLY A 162 -4.42 17.26 -0.60
N LEU A 163 -3.25 16.62 -0.55
CA LEU A 163 -2.98 15.30 -1.11
C LEU A 163 -3.15 14.22 -0.04
N LYS A 164 -3.48 13.00 -0.49
CA LYS A 164 -3.58 11.82 0.39
C LYS A 164 -2.22 11.12 0.49
N LEU A 165 -2.08 10.23 1.49
CA LEU A 165 -0.93 9.35 1.64
C LEU A 165 -1.39 7.89 1.81
N HIS A 166 -0.76 6.99 1.06
CA HIS A 166 -0.86 5.53 1.19
C HIS A 166 0.47 4.95 1.68
N LEU A 167 0.42 3.95 2.54
CA LEU A 167 1.58 3.19 3.03
C LEU A 167 1.28 1.70 2.93
#